data_AF-A0A0P9DZL9-F1
#
_entry.id   AF-A0A0P9DZL9-F1
#
_cell.length_a   1.000
_cell.length_b   1.000
_cell.length_c   1.000
_cell.angle_alpha   90.00
_cell.angle_beta   90.00
_cell.angle_gamma   90.00
#
_symmetry.space_group_name_H-M   'P 1'
#
loop_
_entity.id
_entity.type
_entity.pdbx_description
1 polymer ?
#
loop_
_entity_poly.entity_id
_entity_poly.type
_entity_poly.pdbx_seq_one_letter_code
_entity_poly.pdbx_strand_id
1 'polypeptide(L)' 'MFKPTFHVDDTSDKDIHAAMRQAQASLAIEGLAVPEEGQELVRKRLRGKVSQADFLKAALEIATRE' A
#
# COMPACT_ATOMS: atom_id res chain seq x y z
N MET A 1 -18.30 26.26 3.13
CA MET A 1 -18.03 24.80 3.17
C MET A 1 -16.68 24.58 2.48
N PHE A 2 -15.60 24.47 3.25
CA PHE A 2 -14.25 24.31 2.72
C PHE A 2 -14.09 22.83 2.37
N LYS A 3 -14.02 22.48 1.08
CA LYS A 3 -13.63 21.14 0.64
C LYS A 3 -12.12 21.17 0.47
N PRO A 4 -11.33 20.56 1.37
CA PRO A 4 -9.89 20.55 1.20
C PRO A 4 -9.56 19.63 0.02
N THR A 5 -9.23 20.23 -1.12
CA THR A 5 -8.62 19.52 -2.24
C THR A 5 -7.16 19.28 -1.88
N PHE A 6 -6.88 18.15 -1.22
CA PHE A 6 -5.53 17.64 -1.10
C PHE A 6 -4.97 17.43 -2.52
N HIS A 7 -3.98 18.23 -2.91
CA HIS A 7 -3.17 17.99 -4.10
C HIS A 7 -2.07 17.00 -3.71
N VAL A 8 -2.13 15.77 -4.23
CA VAL A 8 -1.37 14.60 -3.76
C VAL A 8 -0.33 14.15 -4.82
N ASP A 9 0.00 14.98 -5.80
CA ASP A 9 0.47 14.39 -7.07
C ASP A 9 1.98 14.13 -7.22
N ASP A 10 2.89 14.69 -6.40
CA ASP A 10 4.34 14.40 -6.54
C ASP A 10 5.10 14.14 -5.22
N THR A 11 4.79 14.88 -4.14
CA THR A 11 5.39 14.63 -2.82
C THR A 11 4.94 13.29 -2.25
N SER A 12 3.70 12.91 -2.51
CA SER A 12 3.08 11.68 -1.99
C SER A 12 3.78 10.40 -2.43
N ASP A 13 4.32 10.35 -3.66
CA ASP A 13 4.85 9.11 -4.21
C ASP A 13 6.20 8.75 -3.59
N LYS A 14 7.04 9.76 -3.31
CA LYS A 14 8.28 9.59 -2.55
C LYS A 14 8.00 9.18 -1.10
N ASP A 15 6.99 9.78 -0.47
CA ASP A 15 6.59 9.47 0.89
C ASP A 15 6.02 8.04 1.00
N ILE A 16 5.19 7.62 0.04
CA ILE A 16 4.67 6.25 -0.08
C ILE A 16 5.82 5.27 -0.24
N HIS A 17 6.77 5.55 -1.13
CA HIS A 17 7.93 4.69 -1.33
C HIS A 17 8.78 4.54 -0.06
N ALA A 18 9.05 5.64 0.65
CA ALA A 18 9.78 5.62 1.90
C ALA A 18 9.05 4.81 2.99
N ALA A 19 7.74 5.03 3.16
CA ALA A 19 6.91 4.31 4.12
C ALA A 19 6.86 2.80 3.81
N MET A 20 6.73 2.43 2.54
CA MET A 20 6.77 1.04 2.11
C MET A 20 8.12 0.39 2.38
N ARG A 21 9.22 1.08 2.09
CA ARG A 21 10.58 0.57 2.37
C ARG A 21 10.79 0.32 3.86
N GLN A 22 10.30 1.23 4.71
CA GLN A 22 10.36 1.08 6.15
C GLN A 22 9.53 -0.13 6.62
N ALA A 23 8.30 -0.27 6.14
CA ALA A 23 7.45 -1.42 6.48
C ALA A 23 8.07 -2.75 6.06
N GLN A 24 8.68 -2.81 4.87
CA GLN A 24 9.41 -3.99 4.39
C GLN A 24 10.61 -4.33 5.28
N ALA A 25 11.37 -3.32 5.70
CA ALA A 25 12.49 -3.54 6.61
C ALA A 25 12.02 -4.11 7.96
N SER A 26 10.92 -3.61 8.51
CA SER A 26 10.34 -4.15 9.75
C SER A 26 9.91 -5.61 9.59
N LEU A 27 9.24 -5.96 8.49
CA LEU A 27 8.84 -7.33 8.21
C LEU A 27 10.03 -8.27 8.04
N ALA A 28 11.08 -7.80 7.35
CA ALA A 28 12.29 -8.58 7.12
C ALA A 28 13.03 -8.93 8.42
N ILE A 29 13.00 -8.05 9.43
CA ILE A 29 13.54 -8.33 10.77
C ILE A 29 12.84 -9.54 11.41
N GLU A 30 11.55 -9.71 11.16
CA GLU A 30 10.72 -10.82 11.65
C GLU A 30 10.79 -12.06 10.74
N GLY A 31 11.60 -12.03 9.67
CA GLY A 31 11.66 -13.10 8.69
C GLY A 31 10.43 -13.18 7.78
N LEU A 32 9.63 -12.11 7.73
CA LEU A 32 8.42 -12.00 6.91
C LEU A 32 8.72 -11.23 5.63
N ALA A 33 7.98 -11.56 4.56
CA ALA A 33 8.02 -10.85 3.30
C ALA A 33 6.60 -10.67 2.75
N VAL A 34 6.40 -9.61 1.97
CA VAL A 34 5.16 -9.41 1.21
C VAL A 34 5.47 -9.66 -0.26
N PRO A 35 4.72 -10.55 -0.94
CA PRO A 35 4.91 -10.81 -2.36
C PRO A 35 4.71 -9.54 -3.20
N GLU A 36 5.32 -9.48 -4.38
CA GLU A 36 5.31 -8.28 -5.24
C GLU A 36 3.87 -7.83 -5.58
N GLU A 37 2.97 -8.77 -5.85
CA GLU A 37 1.54 -8.50 -6.06
C GLU A 37 0.89 -7.78 -4.86
N GLY A 38 1.26 -8.18 -3.64
CA GLY A 38 0.80 -7.53 -2.41
C GLY A 38 1.35 -6.12 -2.24
N GLN A 39 2.63 -5.90 -2.59
CA GLN A 39 3.24 -4.57 -2.56
C GLN A 39 2.58 -3.61 -3.55
N GLU A 40 2.29 -4.08 -4.76
CA GLU A 40 1.54 -3.34 -5.79
C GLU A 40 0.15 -2.92 -5.28
N LEU A 41 -0.56 -3.84 -4.62
CA LEU A 41 -1.88 -3.60 -4.05
C LEU A 41 -1.86 -2.53 -2.95
N VAL A 42 -0.85 -2.56 -2.07
CA VAL A 42 -0.63 -1.52 -1.05
C VAL A 42 -0.38 -0.16 -1.70
N ARG A 43 0.47 -0.06 -2.74
CA ARG A 43 0.67 1.20 -3.49
C ARG A 43 -0.65 1.74 -4.06
N LYS A 44 -1.46 0.88 -4.68
CA LYS A 44 -2.77 1.26 -5.24
C LYS A 44 -3.69 1.82 -4.16
N ARG A 45 -3.73 1.21 -2.97
CA ARG A 45 -4.56 1.68 -1.86
C ARG A 45 -4.11 3.02 -1.30
N LEU A 46 -2.80 3.22 -1.16
CA LEU A 46 -2.22 4.48 -0.68
C LEU A 46 -2.43 5.63 -1.66
N ARG A 47 -2.40 5.35 -2.97
CA ARG A 47 -2.74 6.31 -4.03
C ARG A 47 -4.25 6.54 -4.23
N GLY A 48 -5.10 5.92 -3.41
CA GLY A 48 -6.56 6.04 -3.53
C GLY A 48 -7.16 5.39 -4.79
N LYS A 49 -6.42 4.51 -5.48
CA LYS A 49 -6.86 3.85 -6.73
C LYS A 49 -7.77 2.64 -6.50
N VAL A 50 -7.84 2.14 -5.26
CA VAL A 50 -8.72 1.03 -4.86
C VAL A 50 -9.44 1.37 -3.56
N SER A 51 -10.69 0.93 -3.44
CA SER A 51 -11.46 1.09 -2.22
C SER A 51 -10.91 0.21 -1.11
N GLN A 52 -11.31 0.47 0.14
CA GLN A 52 -10.94 -0.39 1.26
C GLN A 52 -11.51 -1.81 1.11
N ALA A 53 -12.75 -1.94 0.65
CA ALA A 53 -13.39 -3.25 0.46
C ALA A 53 -12.66 -4.08 -0.60
N ASP A 54 -12.33 -3.46 -1.75
CA ASP A 54 -11.60 -4.13 -2.83
C ASP A 54 -10.18 -4.49 -2.43
N PHE A 55 -9.52 -3.61 -1.66
CA PHE A 55 -8.20 -3.87 -1.10
C PHE A 55 -8.21 -5.11 -0.19
N LEU A 56 -9.17 -5.21 0.73
CA LEU A 56 -9.26 -6.34 1.66
C LEU A 56 -9.55 -7.66 0.92
N LYS A 57 -10.44 -7.61 -0.08
CA LYS A 57 -10.75 -8.78 -0.91
C LYS A 57 -9.50 -9.28 -1.64
N ALA A 58 -8.81 -8.39 -2.36
CA ALA A 58 -7.61 -8.76 -3.11
C ALA A 58 -6.45 -9.20 -2.20
N ALA A 59 -6.30 -8.59 -1.02
CA ALA A 59 -5.28 -8.99 -0.05
C ALA A 59 -5.53 -10.40 0.48
N LEU A 60 -6.79 -10.76 0.75
CA LEU A 60 -7.16 -12.11 1.15
C LEU A 60 -6.90 -13.14 0.04
N GLU A 61 -7.26 -12.81 -1.21
CA GLU A 61 -6.98 -13.66 -2.37
C GLU A 61 -5.48 -13.91 -2.55
N ILE A 62 -4.62 -12.91 -2.35
CA ILE A 62 -3.15 -13.07 -2.41
C ILE A 62 -2.67 -13.95 -1.26
N ALA A 63 -3.09 -13.66 -0.03
CA ALA A 63 -2.64 -14.37 1.18
C ALA A 63 -3.06 -15.85 1.23
N THR A 64 -4.06 -16.25 0.44
CA THR A 64 -4.57 -17.64 0.40
C THR A 64 -4.04 -18.44 -0.78
N ARG A 65 -3.28 -17.82 -1.69
CA ARG A 65 -2.62 -18.48 -2.83
C ARG A 65 -1.20 -18.93 -2.52
N GLU A 66 -0.58 -18.35 -1.49
CA GLU A 66 0.71 -18.78 -0.92
C GLU A 66 0.52 -19.86 0.15
#